data_AF-A0AAV7UV29-F1
#
_entry.id   AF-A0AAV7UV29-F1
#
_cell.length_a   1.000
_cell.length_b   1.000
_cell.length_c   1.000
_cell.angle_alpha   90.00
_cell.angle_beta   90.00
_cell.angle_gamma   90.00
#
_symmetry.space_group_name_H-M   'P 1'
#
loop_
_entity.id
_entity.type
_entity.pdbx_description
1 polymer ?
#
loop_
_entity_poly.entity_id
_entity_poly.type
_entity_poly.pdbx_seq_one_letter_code
_entity_poly.pdbx_strand_id
1 'polypeptide(L)'
;MRLEIAGFQSQISGLDHRVAAVESQVVLQTDRDQELLYLRSKLTDLEDRSPRNNVRFLGFPEGIEGTDILSYLRDTLPKLADITFDPLWNFKECIDLVSRDKTENIVLVQS
;
A
#
# COMPACT_ATOMS: atom_id res chain seq x y z
N MET A 1 -29.35 -20.04 -55.52
CA MET A 1 -30.31 -19.64 -54.47
C MET A 1 -30.36 -20.59 -53.26
N ARG A 2 -30.97 -21.80 -53.32
CA ARG A 2 -31.04 -22.68 -52.11
C ARG A 2 -29.67 -23.12 -51.56
N LEU A 3 -28.71 -23.41 -52.42
CA LEU A 3 -27.35 -23.81 -52.01
C LEU A 3 -26.56 -22.67 -51.35
N GLU A 4 -26.74 -21.43 -51.84
CA GLU A 4 -26.11 -20.24 -51.24
C GLU A 4 -26.70 -19.94 -49.87
N ILE A 5 -28.03 -20.08 -49.72
CA ILE A 5 -28.70 -19.95 -48.42
C ILE A 5 -28.16 -20.97 -47.41
N ALA A 6 -27.96 -22.22 -47.82
CA ALA A 6 -27.38 -23.24 -46.95
C ALA A 6 -25.91 -22.93 -46.58
N GLY A 7 -25.13 -22.40 -47.51
CA GLY A 7 -23.76 -21.96 -47.25
C GLY A 7 -23.70 -20.83 -46.23
N PHE A 8 -24.57 -19.82 -46.37
CA PHE A 8 -24.66 -18.73 -45.39
C PHE A 8 -25.16 -19.20 -44.03
N GLN A 9 -26.11 -20.13 -43.96
CA GLN A 9 -26.58 -20.71 -42.70
C GLN A 9 -25.45 -21.42 -41.94
N SER A 10 -24.59 -22.16 -42.66
CA SER A 10 -23.43 -22.82 -42.05
C SER A 10 -22.41 -21.82 -41.52
N GLN A 11 -22.15 -20.73 -42.27
CA GLN A 11 -21.25 -19.67 -41.82
C GLN A 11 -21.80 -18.92 -40.60
N ILE A 12 -23.10 -18.61 -40.57
CA ILE A 12 -23.76 -17.95 -39.45
C ILE A 12 -23.64 -18.82 -38.20
N SER A 13 -23.98 -20.11 -38.28
CA SER A 13 -23.82 -21.03 -37.14
C SER A 13 -22.37 -21.11 -36.65
N GLY A 14 -21.40 -21.14 -37.57
CA GLY A 14 -19.98 -21.13 -37.21
C GLY A 14 -19.54 -19.82 -36.52
N LEU A 15 -20.10 -18.68 -36.93
CA LEU A 15 -19.86 -17.39 -36.29
C LEU A 15 -20.50 -17.32 -34.90
N ASP A 16 -21.74 -17.79 -34.75
CA ASP A 16 -22.45 -17.80 -33.47
C ASP A 16 -21.69 -18.59 -32.41
N HIS A 17 -21.16 -19.76 -32.77
CA HIS A 17 -20.34 -20.56 -31.86
C HIS A 17 -19.04 -19.86 -31.46
N ARG A 18 -18.39 -19.15 -32.40
CA ARG A 18 -17.17 -18.40 -32.11
C ARG A 18 -17.44 -17.20 -31.22
N VAL A 19 -18.55 -16.49 -31.45
CA VAL A 19 -18.98 -15.36 -30.63
C VAL A 19 -19.25 -15.84 -29.21
N ALA A 20 -20.03 -16.91 -29.02
CA ALA A 20 -20.31 -17.45 -27.69
C ALA A 20 -19.04 -17.86 -26.92
N ALA A 21 -18.04 -18.44 -27.61
CA ALA A 21 -16.76 -18.79 -27.00
C ALA A 21 -15.95 -17.55 -26.59
N VAL A 22 -15.89 -16.52 -27.45
CA VAL A 22 -15.20 -15.26 -27.14
C VAL A 22 -15.89 -14.52 -26.00
N GLU A 23 -17.21 -14.44 -25.99
CA GLU A 23 -17.99 -13.82 -24.91
C GLU A 23 -17.70 -14.49 -23.57
N SER A 24 -17.68 -15.83 -23.54
CA SER A 24 -17.33 -16.60 -22.33
C SER A 24 -15.90 -16.28 -21.86
N GLN A 25 -14.95 -16.15 -22.79
CA GLN A 25 -13.57 -15.83 -22.47
C GLN A 25 -13.40 -14.40 -21.96
N VAL A 26 -14.18 -13.45 -22.49
CA VAL A 26 -14.21 -12.05 -22.02
C VAL A 26 -14.72 -11.99 -20.59
N VAL A 27 -15.80 -12.71 -20.25
CA VAL A 27 -16.32 -12.77 -18.87
C VAL A 27 -15.27 -13.33 -17.90
N LEU A 28 -14.60 -14.43 -18.26
CA LEU A 28 -13.52 -14.97 -17.43
C LEU A 28 -12.32 -14.03 -17.30
N GLN A 29 -12.09 -13.17 -18.28
CA GLN A 29 -11.03 -12.17 -18.20
C GLN A 29 -11.42 -11.02 -17.26
N THR A 30 -12.67 -10.55 -17.32
CA THR A 30 -13.16 -9.52 -16.40
C THR A 30 -13.12 -9.97 -14.95
N ASP A 31 -13.47 -11.24 -14.67
CA ASP A 31 -13.43 -11.79 -13.32
C ASP A 31 -12.00 -11.85 -12.78
N ARG A 32 -11.04 -12.28 -13.62
CA ARG A 32 -9.62 -12.29 -13.27
C ARG A 32 -9.07 -10.89 -13.01
N ASP A 33 -9.47 -9.90 -13.82
CA ASP A 33 -9.03 -8.52 -13.63
C ASP A 33 -9.57 -7.94 -12.31
N GLN A 34 -10.81 -8.27 -11.93
CA GLN A 34 -11.38 -7.90 -10.63
C GLN A 34 -10.63 -8.55 -9.46
N GLU A 35 -10.30 -9.83 -9.56
CA GLU A 35 -9.52 -10.53 -8.55
C GLU A 35 -8.12 -9.90 -8.38
N LEU A 36 -7.45 -9.59 -9.50
CA LEU A 36 -6.16 -8.91 -9.48
C LEU A 36 -6.24 -7.52 -8.82
N LEU A 37 -7.28 -6.75 -9.12
CA LEU A 37 -7.50 -5.45 -8.47
C LEU A 37 -7.70 -5.59 -6.97
N TYR A 38 -8.50 -6.56 -6.54
CA TYR A 38 -8.73 -6.84 -5.13
C TYR A 38 -7.44 -7.26 -4.41
N LEU A 39 -6.67 -8.18 -5.00
CA LEU A 39 -5.40 -8.63 -4.44
C LEU A 39 -4.38 -7.51 -4.36
N ARG A 40 -4.30 -6.65 -5.39
CA ARG A 40 -3.44 -5.47 -5.38
C ARG A 40 -3.82 -4.50 -4.28
N SER A 41 -5.11 -4.18 -4.14
CA SER A 41 -5.59 -3.31 -3.06
C SER A 41 -5.19 -3.86 -1.69
N LYS A 42 -5.38 -5.17 -1.48
CA LYS A 42 -5.03 -5.82 -0.23
C LYS A 42 -3.52 -5.81 0.03
N LEU A 43 -2.70 -5.99 -1.01
CA LEU A 43 -1.25 -5.88 -0.91
C LEU A 43 -0.85 -4.45 -0.52
N THR A 44 -1.39 -3.43 -1.20
CA THR A 44 -1.13 -2.03 -0.84
C THR A 44 -1.54 -1.73 0.59
N ASP A 45 -2.70 -2.23 1.05
CA ASP A 45 -3.12 -2.03 2.44
C ASP A 45 -2.16 -2.67 3.46
N LEU A 46 -1.61 -3.85 3.14
CA LEU A 46 -0.64 -4.55 3.97
C LEU A 46 0.74 -3.87 3.94
N GLU A 47 1.18 -3.46 2.75
CA GLU A 47 2.42 -2.74 2.53
C GLU A 47 2.39 -1.38 3.20
N ASP A 48 1.26 -0.68 3.20
CA ASP A 48 1.14 0.59 3.92
C ASP A 48 1.06 0.38 5.43
N ARG A 49 0.51 -0.75 5.90
CA ARG A 49 0.35 -1.00 7.35
C ARG A 49 1.68 -1.18 8.08
N SER A 50 2.70 -1.73 7.42
CA SER A 50 4.00 -2.01 8.05
C SER A 50 4.86 -0.74 8.30
N PRO A 51 5.00 0.21 7.35
CA PRO A 51 5.71 1.47 7.52
C PRO A 51 4.94 2.53 8.28
N ARG A 52 3.61 2.45 8.39
CA ARG A 52 2.77 3.45 9.11
C ARG A 52 3.18 3.67 10.57
N ASN A 53 3.89 2.74 11.18
CA ASN A 53 4.40 2.88 12.56
C ASN A 53 5.92 3.13 12.63
N ASN A 54 6.59 3.27 11.48
CA ASN A 54 8.03 3.51 11.45
C ASN A 54 8.30 5.01 11.41
N VAL A 55 9.03 5.51 12.40
CA VAL A 55 9.55 6.89 12.41
C VAL A 55 10.89 6.90 11.70
N ARG A 56 11.08 7.81 10.73
CA ARG A 56 12.33 7.96 10.00
C ARG A 56 13.01 9.28 10.37
N PHE A 57 14.15 9.18 11.04
CA PHE A 57 15.00 10.33 11.35
C PHE A 57 15.85 10.66 10.13
N LEU A 58 15.69 11.88 9.59
CA LEU A 58 16.49 12.40 8.49
C LEU A 58 17.32 13.59 9.00
N GLY A 59 18.45 13.89 8.38
CA GLY A 59 19.24 15.09 8.71
C GLY A 59 20.07 15.03 9.99
N PHE A 60 20.12 13.90 10.70
CA PHE A 60 20.98 13.74 11.87
C PHE A 60 22.43 13.50 11.45
N PRO A 61 23.41 14.24 12.01
CA PRO A 61 24.82 13.92 11.84
C PRO A 61 25.15 12.54 12.42
N GLU A 62 25.98 11.78 11.73
CA GLU A 62 26.41 10.45 12.20
C GLU A 62 27.14 10.57 13.54
N GLY A 63 26.74 9.73 14.52
CA GLY A 63 27.42 9.64 15.82
C GLY A 63 26.99 10.66 16.87
N ILE A 64 26.00 11.53 16.59
CA ILE A 64 25.45 12.47 17.59
C ILE A 64 24.82 11.76 18.80
N GLU A 65 24.42 10.51 18.60
CA GLU A 65 23.75 9.62 19.54
C GLU A 65 24.69 9.16 20.67
N GLY A 66 26.01 9.24 20.45
CA GLY A 66 27.02 8.74 21.39
C GLY A 66 26.95 7.22 21.56
N THR A 67 27.08 6.75 22.80
CA THR A 67 27.12 5.31 23.13
C THR A 67 25.74 4.70 23.36
N ASP A 68 24.73 5.53 23.67
CA ASP A 68 23.36 5.05 23.96
C ASP A 68 22.29 5.86 23.20
N ILE A 69 21.85 5.25 22.11
CA ILE A 69 20.83 5.76 21.20
C ILE A 69 19.48 5.94 21.92
N LEU A 70 19.14 5.07 22.87
CA LEU A 70 17.83 5.12 23.54
C LEU A 70 17.72 6.33 24.46
N SER A 71 18.78 6.63 25.21
CA SER A 71 18.85 7.84 26.04
C SER A 71 18.81 9.10 25.17
N TYR A 72 19.56 9.13 24.07
CA TYR A 72 19.52 10.24 23.12
C TYR A 72 18.12 10.48 22.56
N LEU A 73 17.45 9.42 22.08
CA LEU A 73 16.09 9.54 21.55
C LEU A 73 15.08 9.97 22.61
N ARG A 74 15.22 9.50 23.86
CA ARG A 74 14.33 9.90 24.96
C ARG A 74 14.43 11.38 25.30
N ASP A 75 15.61 11.98 25.18
CA ASP A 75 15.83 13.39 25.43
C ASP A 75 15.50 14.28 24.21
N THR A 76 15.62 13.72 23.01
CA THR A 76 15.53 14.47 21.75
C THR A 76 14.13 14.46 21.17
N LEU A 77 13.41 13.33 21.23
CA LEU A 77 12.01 13.23 20.77
C LEU A 77 11.06 14.27 21.40
N PRO A 78 11.07 14.51 22.72
CA PRO A 78 10.19 15.50 23.35
C PRO A 78 10.48 16.91 22.86
N LYS A 79 11.77 17.25 22.69
CA LYS A 79 12.22 18.55 22.19
C LYS A 79 11.81 18.78 20.74
N LEU A 80 11.77 17.71 19.94
CA LEU A 80 11.40 17.76 18.52
C LEU A 80 9.89 17.83 18.29
N ALA A 81 9.12 17.14 19.14
CA ALA A 81 7.67 17.07 19.00
C ALA A 81 6.93 18.22 19.73
N ASP A 82 7.66 19.06 20.49
CA ASP A 82 7.08 20.05 21.42
C ASP A 82 6.10 19.40 22.42
N ILE A 83 6.38 18.14 22.81
CA ILE A 83 5.59 17.35 23.75
C ILE A 83 6.35 17.26 25.06
N THR A 84 5.70 17.59 26.18
CA THR A 84 6.26 17.34 27.51
C THR A 84 6.19 15.84 27.82
N PHE A 85 7.35 15.20 27.98
CA PHE A 85 7.44 13.80 28.35
C PHE A 85 7.21 13.62 29.85
N ASP A 86 6.30 12.74 30.24
CA ASP A 86 6.19 12.30 31.63
C ASP A 86 7.32 11.30 31.92
N PRO A 87 8.14 11.49 32.98
CA PRO A 87 9.20 10.56 33.34
C PRO A 87 8.72 9.13 33.67
N LEU A 88 7.42 8.92 33.87
CA LEU A 88 6.82 7.60 34.05
C LEU A 88 6.53 6.86 32.74
N TRP A 89 6.63 7.53 31.59
CA TRP A 89 6.37 6.88 30.31
C TRP A 89 7.49 5.93 29.90
N ASN A 90 7.07 4.72 29.54
CA ASN A 90 7.97 3.75 28.94
C ASN A 90 8.23 4.11 27.48
N PHE A 91 9.40 3.73 26.96
CA PHE A 91 9.82 4.05 25.58
C PHE A 91 8.76 3.66 24.53
N LYS A 92 7.96 2.62 24.79
CA LYS A 92 6.90 2.15 23.90
C LYS A 92 5.73 3.15 23.81
N GLU A 93 5.27 3.69 24.93
CA GLU A 93 4.19 4.70 24.99
C GLU A 93 4.55 5.98 24.22
N CYS A 94 5.84 6.30 24.22
CA CYS A 94 6.35 7.51 23.59
C CYS A 94 6.42 7.40 22.08
N ILE A 95 6.88 6.24 21.59
CA ILE A 95 6.86 5.91 20.16
C ILE A 95 5.41 5.83 19.66
N ASP A 96 4.50 5.26 20.45
CA ASP A 96 3.06 5.19 20.10
C ASP A 96 2.41 6.57 19.97
N LEU A 97 2.89 7.59 20.69
CA LEU A 97 2.40 8.97 20.56
C LEU A 97 2.91 9.67 19.31
N VAL A 98 4.22 9.58 19.04
CA VAL A 98 4.81 10.11 17.80
C VAL A 98 4.21 9.41 16.58
N SER A 99 3.88 8.12 16.69
CA SER A 99 3.20 7.36 15.63
C SER A 99 1.71 7.69 15.46
N ARG A 100 1.05 8.28 16.47
CA ARG A 100 -0.39 8.64 16.41
C ARG A 100 -0.65 9.97 15.70
N ASP A 101 0.33 10.85 15.63
CA ASP A 101 0.23 12.11 14.89
C ASP A 101 0.49 11.84 13.39
N LYS A 102 -0.55 11.33 12.73
CA LYS A 102 -0.53 10.71 11.38
C LYS A 102 -0.29 11.68 10.21
N THR A 103 0.18 12.89 10.48
CA THR A 103 0.36 13.90 9.43
C THR A 103 1.83 14.02 9.08
N GLU A 104 2.15 13.41 7.93
CA GLU A 104 3.33 13.65 7.13
C GLU A 104 4.63 13.02 7.65
N ASN A 105 5.46 12.59 6.69
CA ASN A 105 6.83 12.18 6.97
C ASN A 105 7.46 13.19 7.93
N ILE A 106 7.87 12.74 9.12
CA ILE A 106 8.65 13.57 10.03
C ILE A 106 10.05 13.77 9.40
N VAL A 107 10.12 14.65 8.40
CA VAL A 107 11.36 15.08 7.75
C VAL A 107 11.94 16.17 8.62
N LEU A 108 12.75 15.76 9.58
CA LEU A 108 13.47 16.69 10.44
C LEU A 108 14.66 17.24 9.65
N VAL A 109 14.53 18.47 9.14
CA VAL A 109 15.66 19.21 8.57
C VAL A 109 16.25 20.05 9.68
N GLN A 110 17.48 19.77 10.08
CA GLN A 110 18.21 20.61 11.02
C GLN A 110 18.95 21.71 10.23
N SER A 111 18.72 22.98 10.60
CA SER A 111 19.48 24.16 10.16
C SER A 111 20.75 24.36 10.98
#